data_AF-A0A8C5K079-F1
#
_entry.id   AF-A0A8C5K079-F1
#
_cell.length_a   1.000
_cell.length_b   1.000
_cell.length_c   1.000
_cell.angle_alpha   90.00
_cell.angle_beta   90.00
_cell.angle_gamma   90.00
#
_symmetry.space_group_name_H-M   'P 1'
#
loop_
_entity.id
_entity.type
_entity.pdbx_description
1 polymer ?
#
loop_
_entity_poly.entity_id
_entity_poly.type
_entity_poly.pdbx_seq_one_letter_code
_entity_poly.pdbx_strand_id
1 'polypeptide(L)'
;MKQLSAATVRPLSNSQIITSVTSVVKELIENSLDAGATSIDVRLENYGFDKIEVQDNGEGIKAVDVPVMAIDSHEDLRNLATYGFQGEALGSICSVAEVLITTRTADDDFSTQYVLDDSGHILSQKPSHLGQGKTVTALKLFKNLPVRKQFYSTAKKCKDELKKIQALLTSYGILKHDVRIVFVHNKDTVRRCHLRTRKLALTSDLCLLAP
;
A
#
# COMPACT_ATOMS: atom_id res chain seq x y z
N MET A 1 21.97 -13.98 -28.62
CA MET A 1 21.09 -13.78 -27.44
C MET A 1 19.79 -13.18 -27.94
N LYS A 2 18.64 -13.80 -27.64
CA LYS A 2 17.32 -13.35 -28.14
C LYS A 2 16.70 -12.43 -27.08
N GLN A 3 16.39 -11.20 -27.46
CA GLN A 3 15.81 -10.20 -26.55
C GLN A 3 14.37 -10.61 -26.21
N LEU A 4 14.01 -10.58 -24.93
CA LEU A 4 12.64 -10.83 -24.47
C LEU A 4 11.73 -9.69 -24.92
N SER A 5 10.49 -10.01 -25.29
CA SER A 5 9.50 -8.98 -25.64
C SER A 5 9.18 -8.10 -24.42
N ALA A 6 8.83 -6.83 -24.66
CA ALA A 6 8.45 -5.90 -23.58
C ALA A 6 7.31 -6.44 -22.70
N ALA A 7 6.40 -7.22 -23.30
CA ALA A 7 5.32 -7.93 -22.60
C ALA A 7 5.82 -8.96 -21.56
N THR A 8 7.04 -9.48 -21.72
CA THR A 8 7.67 -10.43 -20.79
C THR A 8 8.64 -9.74 -19.82
N VAL A 9 9.33 -8.68 -20.26
CA VAL A 9 10.31 -7.95 -19.43
C VAL A 9 9.63 -7.13 -18.33
N ARG A 10 8.49 -6.49 -18.62
CA ARG A 10 7.76 -5.66 -17.65
C ARG A 10 7.25 -6.47 -16.44
N PRO A 11 6.55 -7.60 -16.60
CA PRO A 11 6.13 -8.42 -15.45
C PRO A 11 7.30 -8.95 -14.61
N LEU A 12 8.43 -9.30 -15.25
CA LEU A 12 9.61 -9.80 -14.54
C LEU A 12 10.22 -8.73 -13.63
N SER A 13 10.40 -7.51 -14.15
CA SER A 13 10.97 -6.38 -13.41
C SER A 13 10.04 -5.91 -12.29
N ASN A 14 8.74 -5.80 -12.57
CA ASN A 14 7.73 -5.39 -11.60
C ASN A 14 7.55 -6.42 -10.46
N SER A 15 7.71 -7.71 -10.77
CA SER A 15 7.69 -8.78 -9.76
C SER A 15 8.94 -8.83 -8.86
N GLN A 16 10.00 -8.10 -9.21
CA GLN A 16 11.19 -7.93 -8.37
C GLN A 16 11.05 -6.76 -7.39
N ILE A 17 10.22 -5.76 -7.71
CA ILE A 17 9.92 -4.63 -6.82
C ILE A 17 8.95 -5.08 -5.72
N ILE A 18 7.82 -5.69 -6.12
CA ILE A 18 6.83 -6.23 -5.17
C ILE A 18 7.05 -7.73 -4.96
N THR A 19 7.71 -8.06 -3.85
CA THR A 19 8.16 -9.43 -3.54
C THR A 19 7.38 -10.10 -2.41
N SER A 20 6.67 -9.34 -1.59
CA SER A 20 6.01 -9.80 -0.36
C SER A 20 4.79 -8.94 0.01
N VAL A 21 4.00 -9.40 1.00
CA VAL A 21 2.93 -8.57 1.57
C VAL A 21 3.53 -7.35 2.25
N THR A 22 4.64 -7.54 2.97
CA THR A 22 5.35 -6.45 3.66
C THR A 22 5.79 -5.36 2.70
N SER A 23 6.31 -5.71 1.51
CA SER A 23 6.71 -4.70 0.52
C SER A 23 5.53 -3.89 0.02
N VAL A 24 4.37 -4.51 -0.26
CA VAL A 24 3.17 -3.76 -0.67
C VAL A 24 2.77 -2.75 0.41
N VAL A 25 2.72 -3.18 1.67
CA VAL A 25 2.36 -2.28 2.78
C VAL A 25 3.37 -1.14 2.94
N LYS A 26 4.66 -1.43 2.82
CA LYS A 26 5.73 -0.42 2.88
C LYS A 26 5.52 0.66 1.83
N GLU A 27 5.41 0.28 0.56
CA GLU A 27 5.28 1.24 -0.55
C GLU A 27 4.01 2.10 -0.42
N LEU A 28 2.88 1.51 -0.04
CA LEU A 28 1.62 2.27 0.14
C LEU A 28 1.69 3.25 1.32
N ILE A 29 2.39 2.92 2.39
CA ILE A 29 2.57 3.82 3.54
C ILE A 29 3.53 4.95 3.20
N GLU A 30 4.63 4.65 2.53
CA GLU A 30 5.59 5.66 2.07
C GLU A 30 4.90 6.66 1.14
N ASN A 31 4.07 6.18 0.21
CA ASN A 31 3.24 7.05 -0.63
C ASN A 31 2.23 7.88 0.17
N SER A 32 1.71 7.36 1.28
CA SER A 32 0.84 8.12 2.20
C SER A 32 1.62 9.23 2.93
N LEU A 33 2.83 8.93 3.37
CA LEU A 33 3.73 9.88 4.04
C LEU A 33 4.21 10.98 3.10
N ASP A 34 4.56 10.64 1.86
CA ASP A 34 4.96 11.59 0.82
C ASP A 34 3.81 12.55 0.47
N ALA A 35 2.55 12.09 0.57
CA ALA A 35 1.36 12.92 0.40
C ALA A 35 0.99 13.75 1.65
N GLY A 36 1.87 13.83 2.65
CA GLY A 36 1.66 14.64 3.85
C GLY A 36 0.61 14.11 4.83
N ALA A 37 0.28 12.81 4.78
CA ALA A 37 -0.75 12.25 5.65
C ALA A 37 -0.39 12.34 7.14
N THR A 38 -1.39 12.67 7.96
CA THR A 38 -1.29 12.72 9.43
C THR A 38 -2.03 11.57 10.11
N SER A 39 -2.86 10.83 9.35
CA SER A 39 -3.52 9.61 9.78
C SER A 39 -3.50 8.60 8.64
N ILE A 40 -3.02 7.40 8.94
CA ILE A 40 -2.92 6.28 8.00
C ILE A 40 -3.55 5.05 8.68
N ASP A 41 -4.58 4.49 8.06
CA ASP A 41 -5.24 3.26 8.48
C ASP A 41 -4.87 2.13 7.50
N VAL A 42 -4.26 1.07 8.02
CA VAL A 42 -3.81 -0.12 7.26
C VAL A 42 -4.67 -1.31 7.66
N ARG A 43 -5.31 -1.95 6.68
CA ARG A 43 -6.19 -3.11 6.90
C ARG A 43 -5.77 -4.28 6.02
N LEU A 44 -5.63 -5.46 6.63
CA LEU A 44 -5.36 -6.71 5.94
C LEU A 44 -6.50 -7.71 6.13
N GLU A 45 -6.86 -8.41 5.06
CA GLU A 45 -7.71 -9.60 5.12
C GLU A 45 -6.95 -10.79 4.55
N ASN A 46 -7.11 -11.94 5.22
CA ASN A 46 -6.38 -13.17 4.94
C ASN A 46 -4.87 -12.94 4.79
N TYR A 47 -4.27 -12.27 5.79
CA TYR A 47 -2.83 -11.94 5.80
C TYR A 47 -2.37 -11.06 4.62
N GLY A 48 -3.30 -10.39 3.94
CA GLY A 48 -3.04 -9.56 2.76
C GLY A 48 -3.23 -10.28 1.43
N PHE A 49 -3.58 -11.57 1.42
CA PHE A 49 -3.87 -12.27 0.16
C PHE A 49 -5.21 -11.89 -0.44
N ASP A 50 -6.21 -11.65 0.39
CA ASP A 50 -7.55 -11.32 -0.10
C ASP A 50 -7.68 -9.81 -0.29
N LYS A 51 -7.20 -9.03 0.69
CA LYS A 51 -7.20 -7.57 0.64
C LYS A 51 -6.05 -6.96 1.43
N ILE A 52 -5.41 -5.96 0.84
CA ILE A 52 -4.58 -4.94 1.49
C ILE A 52 -5.23 -3.60 1.22
N GLU A 53 -5.55 -2.84 2.25
CA GLU A 53 -6.13 -1.51 2.11
C GLU A 53 -5.33 -0.52 2.96
N VAL A 54 -4.88 0.57 2.34
CA VAL A 54 -4.22 1.69 3.01
C VAL A 54 -5.03 2.94 2.72
N GLN A 55 -5.60 3.51 3.78
CA GLN A 55 -6.38 4.73 3.74
C GLN A 55 -5.62 5.84 4.46
N ASP A 56 -5.46 6.99 3.82
CA ASP A 56 -4.80 8.15 4.39
C ASP A 56 -5.67 9.42 4.26
N ASN A 57 -5.27 10.47 4.97
CA ASN A 57 -5.86 11.80 4.89
C ASN A 57 -4.88 12.83 4.28
N GLY A 58 -4.01 12.39 3.38
CA GLY A 58 -3.05 13.27 2.70
C GLY A 58 -3.72 14.17 1.66
N GLU A 59 -2.91 14.72 0.74
CA GLU A 59 -3.38 15.65 -0.30
C GLU A 59 -4.28 15.01 -1.37
N GLY A 60 -4.29 13.68 -1.46
CA GLY A 60 -4.92 12.96 -2.58
C GLY A 60 -4.07 13.02 -3.85
N ILE A 61 -4.66 12.58 -4.96
CA ILE A 61 -4.07 12.57 -6.31
C ILE A 61 -4.87 13.57 -7.16
N LYS A 62 -4.18 14.55 -7.75
CA LYS A 62 -4.81 15.56 -8.61
C LYS A 62 -5.32 14.91 -9.90
N ALA A 63 -6.40 15.46 -10.45
CA ALA A 63 -7.01 14.95 -11.68
C ALA A 63 -6.03 14.89 -12.87
N VAL A 64 -5.01 15.76 -12.91
CA VAL A 64 -3.97 15.77 -13.95
C VAL A 64 -3.00 14.59 -13.83
N ASP A 65 -2.76 14.10 -12.61
CA ASP A 65 -1.80 13.01 -12.32
C ASP A 65 -2.47 11.63 -12.35
N VAL A 66 -3.79 11.58 -12.22
CA VAL A 66 -4.60 10.34 -12.26
C VAL A 66 -4.26 9.43 -13.45
N PRO A 67 -4.12 9.90 -14.70
CA PRO A 67 -3.80 9.02 -15.83
C PRO A 67 -2.44 8.34 -15.73
N VAL A 68 -1.49 8.92 -14.97
CA VAL A 68 -0.10 8.43 -14.87
C VAL A 68 0.25 7.87 -13.50
N MET A 69 -0.67 7.87 -12.53
CA MET A 69 -0.41 7.51 -11.14
C MET A 69 0.16 6.10 -10.93
N ALA A 70 -0.09 5.17 -11.87
CA ALA A 70 0.38 3.79 -11.83
C ALA A 70 1.17 3.39 -13.09
N ILE A 71 1.56 4.37 -13.91
CA ILE A 71 2.33 4.13 -15.13
C ILE A 71 3.80 4.40 -14.81
N ASP A 72 4.66 3.45 -15.21
CA ASP A 72 6.11 3.58 -15.12
C ASP A 72 6.59 4.72 -16.03
N SER A 73 7.00 5.82 -15.38
CA SER A 73 7.65 6.97 -15.98
C SER A 73 9.16 6.82 -15.76
N HIS A 74 9.90 6.43 -16.80
CA HIS A 74 11.36 6.24 -16.74
C HIS A 74 12.17 7.51 -16.37
N GLU A 75 11.53 8.66 -16.15
CA GLU A 75 12.20 9.94 -15.89
C GLU A 75 12.41 10.27 -14.39
N ASP A 76 11.77 9.57 -13.45
CA ASP A 76 11.72 10.00 -12.04
C ASP A 76 12.73 9.34 -11.08
N LEU A 77 13.89 8.91 -11.61
CA LEU A 77 14.92 8.21 -10.82
C LEU A 77 15.74 9.09 -9.85
N ARG A 78 15.41 10.38 -9.63
CA ARG A 78 16.36 11.34 -8.99
C ARG A 78 15.81 12.35 -7.99
N ASN A 79 14.61 12.19 -7.45
CA ASN A 79 14.17 13.03 -6.32
C ASN A 79 14.46 12.35 -4.97
N LEU A 80 15.50 12.83 -4.27
CA LEU A 80 15.90 12.38 -2.92
C LEU A 80 14.98 12.89 -1.79
N ALA A 81 13.96 13.70 -2.12
CA ALA A 81 13.09 14.37 -1.15
C ALA A 81 11.85 13.56 -0.74
N THR A 82 11.50 12.52 -1.52
CA THR A 82 10.38 11.61 -1.26
C THR A 82 10.90 10.21 -0.95
N TYR A 83 10.10 9.38 -0.29
CA TYR A 83 10.49 8.00 0.05
C TYR A 83 10.70 7.12 -1.20
N GLY A 84 10.11 7.49 -2.33
CA GLY A 84 10.50 7.02 -3.67
C GLY A 84 9.41 6.28 -4.45
N PHE A 85 9.66 6.17 -5.77
CA PHE A 85 8.88 5.45 -6.80
C PHE A 85 7.54 6.10 -7.21
N GLN A 86 7.64 7.24 -7.91
CA GLN A 86 6.54 7.89 -8.63
C GLN A 86 6.01 6.97 -9.74
N GLY A 87 5.00 6.14 -9.43
CA GLY A 87 4.28 5.30 -10.38
C GLY A 87 4.76 3.84 -10.49
N GLU A 88 6.07 3.57 -10.36
CA GLU A 88 6.62 2.21 -10.50
C GLU A 88 6.10 1.21 -9.46
N ALA A 89 5.98 1.65 -8.19
CA ALA A 89 5.50 0.79 -7.11
C ALA A 89 4.04 0.41 -7.32
N LEU A 90 3.19 1.39 -7.66
CA LEU A 90 1.76 1.16 -7.87
C LEU A 90 1.51 0.32 -9.13
N GLY A 91 2.22 0.60 -10.24
CA GLY A 91 2.20 -0.25 -11.44
C GLY A 91 2.69 -1.67 -11.16
N SER A 92 3.67 -1.83 -10.28
CA SER A 92 4.13 -3.16 -9.84
C SER A 92 3.08 -3.90 -9.01
N ILE A 93 2.34 -3.19 -8.14
CA ILE A 93 1.22 -3.77 -7.40
C ILE A 93 0.11 -4.19 -8.37
N CYS A 94 -0.24 -3.35 -9.35
CA CYS A 94 -1.19 -3.68 -10.42
C CYS A 94 -0.84 -4.98 -11.14
N SER A 95 0.45 -5.22 -11.41
CA SER A 95 0.86 -6.46 -12.11
C SER A 95 0.63 -7.75 -11.32
N VAL A 96 0.43 -7.67 -10.00
CA VAL A 96 0.29 -8.83 -9.11
C VAL A 96 -1.03 -8.86 -8.32
N ALA A 97 -1.87 -7.83 -8.41
CA ALA A 97 -3.12 -7.69 -7.66
C ALA A 97 -4.17 -6.91 -8.47
N GLU A 98 -5.45 -7.04 -8.10
CA GLU A 98 -6.51 -6.14 -8.61
C GLU A 98 -6.50 -4.86 -7.76
N VAL A 99 -6.30 -3.69 -8.39
CA VAL A 99 -6.10 -2.44 -7.66
C VAL A 99 -7.28 -1.48 -7.85
N LEU A 100 -7.77 -0.95 -6.73
CA LEU A 100 -8.73 0.14 -6.68
C LEU A 100 -8.11 1.32 -5.94
N ILE A 101 -8.33 2.52 -6.45
CA ILE A 101 -7.85 3.76 -5.83
C ILE A 101 -9.04 4.70 -5.71
N THR A 102 -9.33 5.13 -4.49
CA THR A 102 -10.29 6.21 -4.25
C THR A 102 -9.52 7.42 -3.76
N THR A 103 -9.71 8.57 -4.39
CA THR A 103 -8.94 9.78 -4.06
C THR A 103 -9.84 11.01 -4.06
N ARG A 104 -9.48 11.98 -3.23
CA ARG A 104 -10.07 13.32 -3.21
C ARG A 104 -9.04 14.33 -2.74
N THR A 105 -8.83 15.36 -3.55
CA THR A 105 -8.05 16.55 -3.18
C THR A 105 -8.93 17.59 -2.49
N ALA A 106 -8.32 18.63 -1.94
CA ALA A 106 -9.07 19.76 -1.35
C ALA A 106 -9.91 20.52 -2.38
N ASP A 107 -9.47 20.51 -3.65
CA ASP A 107 -10.13 21.21 -4.75
C ASP A 107 -11.26 20.39 -5.40
N ASP A 108 -11.41 19.10 -5.02
CA ASP A 108 -12.44 18.22 -5.56
C ASP A 108 -13.76 18.32 -4.77
N ASP A 109 -14.87 18.45 -5.50
CA ASP A 109 -16.23 18.44 -4.93
C ASP A 109 -16.59 17.09 -4.29
N PHE A 110 -16.15 15.99 -4.91
CA PHE A 110 -16.39 14.62 -4.47
C PHE A 110 -15.18 13.73 -4.78
N SER A 111 -15.05 12.65 -4.02
CA SER A 111 -13.99 11.66 -4.29
C SER A 111 -14.33 10.82 -5.52
N THR A 112 -13.31 10.39 -6.25
CA THR A 112 -13.48 9.46 -7.39
C THR A 112 -12.75 8.15 -7.11
N GLN A 113 -13.43 7.03 -7.39
CA GLN A 113 -12.83 5.70 -7.36
C GLN A 113 -12.46 5.25 -8.77
N TYR A 114 -11.24 4.77 -8.92
CA TYR A 114 -10.64 4.23 -10.13
C TYR A 114 -10.36 2.74 -9.96
N VAL A 115 -10.60 1.96 -11.02
CA VAL A 115 -10.18 0.56 -11.11
C VAL A 115 -9.07 0.47 -12.14
N LEU A 116 -7.95 -0.13 -11.78
CA LEU A 116 -6.77 -0.25 -12.64
C LEU A 116 -6.64 -1.65 -13.25
N ASP A 117 -6.11 -1.73 -14.46
CA ASP A 117 -5.69 -2.99 -15.09
C ASP A 117 -4.32 -3.45 -14.57
N ASP A 118 -3.91 -4.64 -15.01
CA ASP A 118 -2.62 -5.25 -14.62
C ASP A 118 -1.40 -4.45 -15.15
N SER A 119 -1.60 -3.46 -16.03
CA SER A 119 -0.56 -2.54 -16.55
C SER A 119 -0.62 -1.13 -15.93
N GLY A 120 -1.55 -0.89 -14.99
CA GLY A 120 -1.73 0.40 -14.32
C GLY A 120 -2.68 1.39 -15.04
N HIS A 121 -3.28 1.02 -16.18
CA HIS A 121 -4.24 1.90 -16.86
C HIS A 121 -5.61 1.86 -16.19
N ILE A 122 -6.33 2.97 -16.29
CA ILE A 122 -7.69 3.11 -15.74
C ILE A 122 -8.68 2.34 -16.61
N LEU A 123 -9.30 1.31 -16.04
CA LEU A 123 -10.38 0.54 -16.68
C LEU A 123 -11.74 1.21 -16.52
N SER A 124 -11.98 1.79 -15.35
CA SER A 124 -13.24 2.48 -15.04
C SER A 124 -13.05 3.47 -13.91
N GLN A 125 -13.96 4.44 -13.84
CA GLN A 125 -14.05 5.40 -12.75
C GLN A 125 -15.50 5.62 -12.33
N LYS A 126 -15.73 5.92 -11.06
CA LYS A 126 -17.06 6.30 -10.54
C LYS A 126 -16.94 7.27 -9.36
N PRO A 127 -17.94 8.14 -9.12
CA PRO A 127 -18.01 8.94 -7.89
C PRO A 127 -18.05 8.07 -6.63
N SER A 128 -17.52 8.60 -5.54
CA SER A 128 -17.47 7.98 -4.21
C SER A 128 -17.61 9.04 -3.12
N HIS A 129 -17.72 8.60 -1.86
CA HIS A 129 -17.90 9.47 -0.68
C HIS A 129 -16.76 9.31 0.33
N LEU A 130 -15.52 9.54 -0.11
CA LEU A 130 -14.36 9.67 0.76
C LEU A 130 -14.15 11.15 1.14
N GLY A 131 -13.63 11.38 2.36
CA GLY A 131 -13.05 12.67 2.72
C GLY A 131 -11.76 12.94 1.94
N GLN A 132 -11.11 14.07 2.23
CA GLN A 132 -9.80 14.38 1.64
C GLN A 132 -8.78 13.27 1.95
N GLY A 133 -7.94 12.97 0.96
CA GLY A 133 -6.93 11.92 1.01
C GLY A 133 -7.18 10.84 -0.03
N LYS A 134 -6.57 9.69 0.18
CA LYS A 134 -6.73 8.56 -0.72
C LYS A 134 -6.85 7.23 0.01
N THR A 135 -7.43 6.26 -0.66
CA THR A 135 -7.50 4.87 -0.25
C THR A 135 -7.03 4.02 -1.41
N VAL A 136 -5.97 3.24 -1.19
CA VAL A 136 -5.47 2.25 -2.15
C VAL A 136 -5.83 0.86 -1.64
N THR A 137 -6.55 0.10 -2.45
CA THR A 137 -6.98 -1.26 -2.15
C THR A 137 -6.38 -2.22 -3.18
N ALA A 138 -5.54 -3.16 -2.73
CA ALA A 138 -5.05 -4.26 -3.53
C ALA A 138 -5.77 -5.55 -3.13
N LEU A 139 -6.48 -6.16 -4.08
CA LEU A 139 -7.25 -7.39 -3.92
C LEU A 139 -6.55 -8.58 -4.57
N LYS A 140 -6.76 -9.77 -4.01
CA LYS A 140 -6.28 -11.04 -4.57
C LYS A 140 -4.77 -11.03 -4.89
N LEU A 141 -3.94 -10.64 -3.92
CA LEU A 141 -2.50 -10.56 -4.10
C LEU A 141 -1.91 -11.88 -4.62
N PHE A 142 -1.01 -11.77 -5.59
CA PHE A 142 -0.37 -12.87 -6.30
C PHE A 142 -1.35 -13.78 -7.08
N LYS A 143 -2.52 -13.26 -7.49
CA LYS A 143 -3.48 -13.99 -8.36
C LYS A 143 -2.80 -14.59 -9.61
N ASN A 144 -1.88 -13.83 -10.21
CA ASN A 144 -1.18 -14.18 -11.44
C ASN A 144 0.15 -14.93 -11.18
N LEU A 145 0.51 -15.19 -9.90
CA LEU A 145 1.77 -15.82 -9.49
C LEU A 145 1.52 -16.96 -8.48
N PRO A 146 0.92 -18.10 -8.91
CA PRO A 146 0.44 -19.15 -8.02
C PRO A 146 1.52 -19.79 -7.15
N VAL A 147 2.73 -19.99 -7.71
CA VAL A 147 3.87 -20.55 -6.95
C VAL A 147 4.30 -19.60 -5.84
N ARG A 148 4.34 -18.30 -6.12
CA ARG A 148 4.67 -17.27 -5.12
C ARG A 148 3.59 -17.20 -4.05
N LYS A 149 2.31 -17.26 -4.44
CA LYS A 149 1.18 -17.33 -3.50
C LYS A 149 1.34 -18.53 -2.57
N GLN A 150 1.55 -19.73 -3.11
CA GLN A 150 1.73 -20.95 -2.31
C GLN A 150 2.90 -20.85 -1.32
N PHE A 151 4.03 -20.28 -1.74
CA PHE A 151 5.18 -20.08 -0.87
C PHE A 151 4.83 -19.23 0.36
N TYR A 152 4.11 -18.13 0.16
CA TYR A 152 3.72 -17.23 1.25
C TYR A 152 2.48 -17.70 2.02
N SER A 153 1.62 -18.57 1.46
CA SER A 153 0.40 -19.08 2.11
C SER A 153 0.65 -20.03 3.29
N THR A 154 1.89 -20.45 3.55
CA THR A 154 2.19 -21.32 4.70
C THR A 154 1.97 -20.57 6.02
N ALA A 155 1.43 -21.24 7.03
CA ALA A 155 1.12 -20.62 8.33
C ALA A 155 2.34 -19.92 8.97
N LYS A 156 3.54 -20.48 8.78
CA LYS A 156 4.80 -19.88 9.24
C LYS A 156 5.07 -18.55 8.52
N LYS A 157 5.01 -18.53 7.18
CA LYS A 157 5.28 -17.33 6.37
C LYS A 157 4.24 -16.24 6.61
N CYS A 158 2.96 -16.59 6.73
CA CYS A 158 1.90 -15.65 7.11
C CYS A 158 2.21 -14.93 8.43
N LYS A 159 2.62 -15.68 9.46
CA LYS A 159 3.00 -15.11 10.77
C LYS A 159 4.26 -14.25 10.68
N ASP A 160 5.25 -14.69 9.91
CA ASP A 160 6.50 -13.94 9.71
C ASP A 160 6.24 -12.61 9.01
N GLU A 161 5.40 -12.59 7.96
CA GLU A 161 5.01 -11.35 7.26
C GLU A 161 4.26 -10.38 8.16
N LEU A 162 3.30 -10.87 8.97
CA LEU A 162 2.63 -10.00 9.94
C LEU A 162 3.60 -9.37 10.94
N LYS A 163 4.57 -10.14 11.45
CA LYS A 163 5.59 -9.60 12.38
C LYS A 163 6.44 -8.53 11.71
N LYS A 164 6.85 -8.74 10.46
CA LYS A 164 7.61 -7.74 9.68
C LYS A 164 6.80 -6.47 9.48
N ILE A 165 5.53 -6.59 9.10
CA ILE A 165 4.63 -5.45 8.94
C ILE A 165 4.49 -4.70 10.27
N GLN A 166 4.21 -5.40 11.38
CA GLN A 166 4.12 -4.77 12.70
C GLN A 166 5.41 -4.03 13.09
N ALA A 167 6.57 -4.62 12.83
CA ALA A 167 7.86 -3.99 13.09
C ALA A 167 8.05 -2.74 12.23
N LEU A 168 7.74 -2.83 10.93
CA LEU A 168 7.78 -1.70 9.99
C LEU A 168 6.89 -0.54 10.46
N LEU A 169 5.63 -0.81 10.78
CA LEU A 169 4.68 0.21 11.27
C LEU A 169 5.14 0.84 12.59
N THR A 170 5.73 0.04 13.47
CA THR A 170 6.28 0.53 14.74
C THR A 170 7.45 1.49 14.49
N SER A 171 8.36 1.14 13.58
CA SER A 171 9.47 2.01 13.19
C SER A 171 8.98 3.33 12.61
N TYR A 172 7.98 3.31 11.72
CA TYR A 172 7.39 4.52 11.17
C TYR A 172 6.72 5.38 12.24
N GLY A 173 5.97 4.77 13.16
CA GLY A 173 5.35 5.50 14.27
C GLY A 173 6.35 6.13 15.24
N ILE A 174 7.53 5.52 15.43
CA ILE A 174 8.61 6.10 16.25
C ILE A 174 9.30 7.25 15.50
N LEU A 175 9.50 7.15 14.19
CA LEU A 175 10.18 8.18 13.42
C LEU A 175 9.27 9.39 13.12
N LYS A 176 7.98 9.16 12.86
CA LYS A 176 6.99 10.16 12.46
C LYS A 176 5.98 10.39 13.58
N HIS A 177 6.42 11.13 14.59
CA HIS A 177 5.66 11.42 15.81
C HIS A 177 4.30 12.13 15.59
N ASP A 178 4.13 12.81 14.46
CA ASP A 178 2.90 13.55 14.11
C ASP A 178 1.92 12.71 13.26
N VAL A 179 2.24 11.45 13.00
CA VAL A 179 1.43 10.56 12.14
C VAL A 179 0.79 9.45 12.98
N ARG A 180 -0.54 9.41 12.97
CA ARG A 180 -1.32 8.30 13.56
C ARG A 180 -1.35 7.12 12.59
N ILE A 181 -0.88 5.95 13.03
CA ILE A 181 -0.90 4.73 12.23
C ILE A 181 -1.75 3.66 12.93
N VAL A 182 -2.81 3.18 12.27
CA VAL A 182 -3.66 2.10 12.77
C VAL A 182 -3.49 0.85 11.92
N PHE A 183 -3.40 -0.31 12.56
CA PHE A 183 -3.27 -1.60 11.87
C PHE A 183 -4.35 -2.59 12.31
N VAL A 184 -5.05 -3.17 11.34
CA VAL A 184 -6.12 -4.17 11.56
C VAL A 184 -5.90 -5.38 10.66
N HIS A 185 -6.10 -6.59 11.18
CA HIS A 185 -6.03 -7.83 10.40
C HIS A 185 -7.23 -8.73 10.72
N ASN A 186 -7.96 -9.17 9.69
CA ASN A 186 -9.10 -10.11 9.79
C ASN A 186 -10.23 -9.69 10.76
N LYS A 187 -10.44 -8.38 10.97
CA LYS A 187 -11.37 -7.76 11.94
C LYS A 187 -10.91 -7.76 13.39
N ASP A 188 -9.84 -8.48 13.72
CA ASP A 188 -9.15 -8.30 14.97
C ASP A 188 -8.27 -7.05 14.86
N THR A 189 -8.43 -6.11 15.80
CA THR A 189 -7.54 -4.96 15.90
C THR A 189 -6.21 -5.47 16.45
N VAL A 190 -5.38 -6.02 15.56
CA VAL A 190 -4.11 -6.67 15.92
C VAL A 190 -3.14 -5.66 16.55
N ARG A 191 -3.25 -4.36 16.26
CA ARG A 191 -2.55 -3.30 17.02
C ARG A 191 -3.12 -1.91 16.71
N ARG A 192 -3.66 -1.23 17.71
CA ARG A 192 -3.95 0.21 17.62
C ARG A 192 -2.72 0.97 18.13
N CYS A 193 -1.79 1.35 17.26
CA CYS A 193 -0.69 2.24 17.64
C CYS A 193 -1.17 3.68 17.69
N HIS A 194 -1.68 4.10 18.84
CA HIS A 194 -1.99 5.51 19.08
C HIS A 194 -0.70 6.22 19.58
N LEU A 195 0.25 6.44 18.68
CA LEU A 195 1.44 7.23 19.00
C LEU A 195 1.08 8.72 18.88
N ARG A 196 0.35 9.24 19.88
CA ARG A 196 0.22 10.68 20.12
C ARG A 196 1.25 11.05 21.18
N THR A 197 2.42 11.54 20.78
CA THR A 197 3.38 12.08 21.73
C THR A 197 2.98 13.48 22.19
N ARG A 198 2.19 13.55 23.26
CA ARG A 198 2.51 14.48 24.36
C ARG A 198 2.84 13.62 25.58
N LYS A 199 4.14 13.51 25.85
CA LYS A 199 4.83 12.66 26.85
C LYS A 199 4.84 11.15 26.56
N LEU A 200 6.04 10.58 26.67
CA LEU A 200 6.32 9.15 26.72
C LEU A 200 5.30 8.41 27.62
N ALA A 201 4.52 7.53 27.01
CA ALA A 201 4.00 6.34 27.65
C ALA A 201 4.18 5.19 26.67
N LEU A 202 5.33 4.53 26.77
CA LEU A 202 5.54 3.19 26.24
C LEU A 202 4.66 2.24 27.05
N THR A 203 3.36 2.17 26.78
CA THR A 203 2.54 1.03 27.23
C THR A 203 2.58 -0.02 26.14
N SER A 204 3.50 -0.96 26.33
CA SER A 204 3.50 -2.25 25.68
C SER A 204 2.24 -3.02 26.09
N ASP A 205 1.13 -2.83 25.39
CA ASP A 205 0.02 -3.78 25.46
C ASP A 205 0.38 -5.00 24.60
N LEU A 206 1.18 -5.85 25.24
CA LEU A 206 1.47 -7.21 24.84
C LEU A 206 0.24 -8.07 25.18
N CYS A 207 -0.85 -7.97 24.40
CA CYS A 207 -1.87 -9.01 24.38
C CYS A 207 -1.32 -10.21 23.60
N LEU A 208 -0.52 -11.01 24.32
CA LEU A 208 -0.29 -12.42 24.05
C LEU A 208 -1.66 -13.11 23.97
N LEU A 209 -2.11 -13.45 22.77
CA LEU A 209 -3.05 -14.55 22.59
C LEU A 209 -2.23 -15.84 22.49
N ALA A 210 -2.24 -16.60 23.56
CA ALA A 210 -1.94 -18.02 23.58
C ALA A 210 -2.73 -18.68 24.72
N PRO A 211 -3.12 -19.96 24.57
CA PRO A 211 -3.74 -20.60 23.41
C PRO A 211 -5.28 -20.56 23.44
#